data_AF-A0A2E2M6C3-F1
#
_entry.id   AF-A0A2E2M6C3-F1
#
_cell.length_a   1.000
_cell.length_b   1.000
_cell.length_c   1.000
_cell.angle_alpha   90.00
_cell.angle_beta   90.00
_cell.angle_gamma   90.00
#
_symmetry.space_group_name_H-M   'P 1'
#
loop_
_entity.id
_entity.type
_entity.pdbx_description
1 polymer ?
#
loop_
_entity_poly.entity_id
_entity_poly.type
_entity_poly.pdbx_seq_one_letter_code
_entity_poly.pdbx_strand_id
1 'polypeptide(L)'
;MSRALKSRIDQLTKVERQALGQIGRTRRSRFDHKFSLSLLRMREIEALIRHRHGQMIPDPTGTDDVDACMAYVTAAAGSQSDQDMRDWCAYWAPWISPSDLDAIVIRSSTRKRMIPADDVARLLGVTFELRSLLTFKTIGACDVSKAERQRLAKDRKRERDRLRAATKRSQNVRMDRASYEANSAERLRPWEAEGISRRTWYRCRGTSASQIVLNMKGDTPVPNVDGFPPTPPHSEHDGAMREACGARGSGSVTPAGLQGAEPHGTGDCEEAA
;
A
#
# COMPACT_ATOMS: atom_id res chain seq x y z
N MET A 1 7.90 48.76 -21.57
CA MET A 1 6.66 48.85 -20.75
C MET A 1 7.00 49.51 -19.42
N SER A 2 6.41 50.69 -19.18
CA SER A 2 6.76 51.61 -18.07
C SER A 2 6.57 50.96 -16.68
N ARG A 3 7.49 51.29 -15.75
CA ARG A 3 7.46 50.87 -14.33
C ARG A 3 6.12 51.20 -13.64
N ALA A 4 5.42 52.23 -14.11
CA ALA A 4 4.10 52.66 -13.63
C ALA A 4 2.94 51.71 -14.01
N LEU A 5 3.07 50.97 -15.11
CA LEU A 5 2.07 49.97 -15.51
C LEU A 5 2.14 48.70 -14.65
N LYS A 6 3.34 48.31 -14.18
CA LYS A 6 3.51 47.17 -13.26
C LYS A 6 2.90 47.44 -11.89
N SER A 7 3.09 48.63 -11.31
CA SER A 7 2.53 48.94 -9.98
C SER A 7 1.00 48.98 -9.97
N ARG A 8 0.38 49.31 -11.11
CA ARG A 8 -1.08 49.35 -11.25
C ARG A 8 -1.69 47.95 -11.38
N ILE A 9 -0.97 47.01 -11.99
CA ILE A 9 -1.37 45.59 -12.09
C ILE A 9 -1.28 44.90 -10.71
N ASP A 10 -0.29 45.25 -9.89
CA ASP A 10 -0.12 44.68 -8.55
C ASP A 10 -1.19 45.14 -7.54
N GLN A 11 -1.89 46.24 -7.84
CA GLN A 11 -3.01 46.76 -7.03
C GLN A 11 -4.39 46.20 -7.45
N LEU A 12 -4.47 45.43 -8.54
CA LEU A 12 -5.74 44.87 -9.02
C LEU A 12 -6.24 43.79 -8.06
N THR A 13 -7.55 43.77 -7.83
CA THR A 13 -8.23 42.70 -7.09
C THR A 13 -8.18 41.39 -7.86
N LYS A 14 -8.39 40.26 -7.16
CA LYS A 14 -8.37 38.92 -7.77
C LYS A 14 -9.37 38.78 -8.94
N VAL A 15 -10.53 39.45 -8.83
CA VAL A 15 -11.58 39.46 -9.85
C VAL A 15 -11.14 40.25 -11.10
N GLU A 16 -10.49 41.40 -10.92
CA GLU A 16 -9.97 42.21 -12.03
C GLU A 16 -8.80 41.52 -12.76
N ARG A 17 -7.94 40.81 -12.02
CA ARG A 17 -6.89 39.96 -12.63
C ARG A 17 -7.47 38.77 -13.40
N GLN A 18 -8.62 38.25 -12.97
CA GLN A 18 -9.35 37.19 -13.67
C GLN A 18 -9.96 37.69 -14.98
N ALA A 19 -10.56 38.89 -14.95
CA ALA A 19 -11.16 39.53 -16.13
C ALA A 19 -10.12 39.90 -17.20
N LEU A 20 -8.89 40.25 -16.80
CA LEU A 20 -7.77 40.55 -17.72
C LEU A 20 -7.06 39.30 -18.26
N GLY A 21 -7.57 38.09 -18.00
CA GLY A 21 -6.99 36.82 -18.47
C GLY A 21 -5.61 36.50 -17.88
N GLN A 22 -5.17 37.24 -16.85
CA GLN A 22 -3.85 37.08 -16.22
C GLN A 22 -3.79 36.00 -15.14
N ILE A 23 -4.94 35.49 -14.69
CA ILE A 23 -4.98 34.22 -13.96
C ILE A 23 -4.75 33.13 -15.00
N GLY A 24 -3.48 32.85 -15.29
CA GLY A 24 -3.09 31.69 -16.07
C GLY A 24 -3.84 30.48 -15.54
N ARG A 25 -4.44 29.69 -16.47
CA ARG A 25 -5.18 28.45 -16.18
C ARG A 25 -4.59 27.82 -14.93
N THR A 26 -5.34 27.85 -13.82
CA THR A 26 -4.88 27.31 -12.55
C THR A 26 -4.29 25.95 -12.84
N ARG A 27 -2.97 25.80 -12.66
CA ARG A 27 -2.31 24.52 -12.90
C ARG A 27 -3.01 23.55 -11.95
N ARG A 28 -3.89 22.70 -12.50
CA ARG A 28 -4.59 21.69 -11.70
C ARG A 28 -3.52 20.96 -10.92
N SER A 29 -3.68 20.95 -9.60
CA SER A 29 -2.72 20.30 -8.72
C SER A 29 -2.57 18.83 -9.17
N ARG A 30 -1.37 18.27 -9.09
CA ARG A 30 -1.17 16.83 -9.33
C ARG A 30 -2.08 15.98 -8.43
N PHE A 31 -2.51 16.53 -7.31
CA PHE A 31 -3.44 15.94 -6.34
C PHE A 31 -4.93 16.02 -6.72
N ASP A 32 -5.29 16.76 -7.77
CA ASP A 32 -6.69 16.94 -8.21
C ASP A 32 -7.13 15.86 -9.23
N HIS A 33 -6.18 15.06 -9.72
CA HIS A 33 -6.50 13.95 -10.62
C HIS A 33 -7.02 12.77 -9.78
N LYS A 34 -8.33 12.57 -9.81
CA LYS A 34 -8.95 11.39 -9.19
C LYS A 34 -8.44 10.14 -9.90
N PHE A 35 -7.85 9.22 -9.12
CA PHE A 35 -7.42 7.93 -9.63
C PHE A 35 -8.64 7.16 -10.18
N SER A 36 -8.56 6.73 -11.44
CA SER A 36 -9.62 5.96 -12.10
C SER A 36 -9.05 4.63 -12.60
N LEU A 37 -9.66 3.52 -12.15
CA LEU A 37 -9.29 2.17 -12.58
C LEU A 37 -9.61 1.93 -14.05
N SER A 38 -10.71 2.48 -14.56
CA SER A 38 -11.09 2.37 -15.98
C SER A 38 -10.08 3.08 -16.88
N LEU A 39 -9.62 4.26 -16.46
CA LEU A 39 -8.58 5.00 -17.17
C LEU A 39 -7.24 4.25 -17.13
N LEU A 40 -6.86 3.71 -15.97
CA LEU A 40 -5.63 2.90 -15.85
C LEU A 40 -5.68 1.69 -16.79
N ARG A 41 -6.83 1.01 -16.89
CA ARG A 41 -7.01 -0.12 -17.80
C ARG A 41 -6.87 0.29 -19.26
N MET A 42 -7.51 1.39 -19.65
CA MET A 42 -7.37 1.92 -21.01
C MET A 42 -5.89 2.22 -21.33
N ARG A 43 -5.13 2.80 -20.39
CA ARG A 43 -3.68 3.03 -20.58
C ARG A 43 -2.86 1.75 -20.67
N GLU A 44 -3.24 0.69 -19.96
CA GLU A 44 -2.61 -0.63 -20.10
C GLU A 44 -2.88 -1.25 -21.48
N ILE A 45 -4.09 -1.08 -22.02
CA ILE A 45 -4.43 -1.51 -23.39
C ILE A 45 -3.61 -0.71 -24.41
N GLU A 46 -3.51 0.61 -24.27
CA GLU A 46 -2.63 1.44 -25.12
C GLU A 46 -1.18 0.98 -25.05
N ALA A 47 -0.66 0.66 -23.86
CA ALA A 47 0.70 0.15 -23.69
C ALA A 47 0.90 -1.20 -24.39
N LEU A 48 -0.11 -2.07 -24.36
CA LEU A 48 -0.09 -3.34 -25.09
C LEU A 48 -0.04 -3.12 -26.61
N ILE A 49 -0.87 -2.23 -27.15
CA ILE A 49 -0.88 -1.90 -28.57
C ILE A 49 0.49 -1.35 -28.98
N ARG A 50 1.06 -0.42 -28.19
CA ARG A 50 2.41 0.10 -28.46
C ARG A 50 3.48 -0.98 -28.44
N HIS A 51 3.39 -1.94 -27.52
CA HIS A 51 4.36 -3.02 -27.43
C HIS A 51 4.29 -3.98 -28.63
N ARG A 52 3.09 -4.31 -29.11
CA ARG A 52 2.89 -5.28 -30.21
C ARG A 52 2.98 -4.66 -31.61
N HIS A 53 2.46 -3.46 -31.77
CA HIS A 53 2.25 -2.83 -33.08
C HIS A 53 2.93 -1.45 -33.20
N GLY A 54 3.52 -0.93 -32.12
CA GLY A 54 4.24 0.35 -32.13
C GLY A 54 3.34 1.57 -31.88
N GLN A 55 2.59 1.99 -32.90
CA GLN A 55 1.87 3.27 -32.85
C GLN A 55 0.35 3.15 -32.85
N MET A 56 -0.21 2.24 -33.65
CA MET A 56 -1.66 2.05 -33.82
C MET A 56 -2.00 0.58 -34.05
N ILE A 57 -3.28 0.24 -33.98
CA ILE A 57 -3.78 -1.10 -34.32
C ILE A 57 -3.72 -1.25 -35.85
N PRO A 58 -3.09 -2.31 -36.39
CA PRO A 58 -3.03 -2.55 -37.83
C PRO A 58 -4.43 -2.65 -38.46
N ASP A 59 -4.56 -2.17 -39.70
CA ASP A 59 -5.79 -2.34 -40.47
C ASP A 59 -5.99 -3.83 -40.80
N PRO A 60 -7.09 -4.45 -40.35
CA PRO A 60 -7.33 -5.87 -40.58
C PRO A 60 -7.89 -6.17 -41.98
N THR A 61 -8.13 -5.16 -42.82
CA THR A 61 -8.71 -5.36 -44.16
C THR A 61 -7.87 -6.32 -45.00
N GLY A 62 -8.47 -7.46 -45.36
CA GLY A 62 -7.80 -8.49 -46.17
C GLY A 62 -6.84 -9.41 -45.40
N THR A 63 -6.85 -9.37 -44.06
CA THR A 63 -6.06 -10.25 -43.19
C THR A 63 -7.00 -11.09 -42.30
N ASP A 64 -6.55 -12.24 -41.82
CA ASP A 64 -7.32 -13.10 -40.91
C ASP A 64 -7.38 -12.55 -39.45
N ASP A 65 -6.68 -11.46 -39.16
CA ASP A 65 -6.53 -10.87 -37.82
C ASP A 65 -7.67 -9.91 -37.41
N VAL A 66 -8.80 -9.91 -38.13
CA VAL A 66 -9.96 -9.02 -37.86
C VAL A 66 -10.41 -9.14 -36.41
N ASP A 67 -10.56 -10.36 -35.90
CA ASP A 67 -11.02 -10.60 -34.53
C ASP A 67 -10.02 -10.06 -33.50
N ALA A 68 -8.71 -10.19 -33.75
CA ALA A 68 -7.67 -9.71 -32.86
C ALA A 68 -7.61 -8.17 -32.84
N CYS A 69 -7.77 -7.52 -34.00
CA CYS A 69 -7.84 -6.06 -34.10
C CYS A 69 -9.10 -5.51 -33.40
N MET A 70 -10.25 -6.13 -33.64
CA MET A 70 -11.53 -5.75 -33.01
C MET A 70 -11.58 -6.04 -31.51
N ALA A 71 -10.80 -7.02 -31.03
CA ALA A 71 -10.63 -7.33 -29.61
C ALA A 71 -10.04 -6.15 -28.82
N TYR A 72 -9.09 -5.40 -29.39
CA TYR A 72 -8.54 -4.20 -28.73
C TYR A 72 -9.60 -3.13 -28.52
N VAL A 73 -10.39 -2.84 -29.55
CA VAL A 73 -11.47 -1.84 -29.49
C VAL A 73 -12.54 -2.27 -28.49
N THR A 74 -12.91 -3.55 -28.53
CA THR A 74 -13.87 -4.14 -27.57
C THR A 74 -13.36 -4.05 -26.13
N ALA A 75 -12.08 -4.30 -25.88
CA ALA A 75 -11.48 -4.18 -24.56
C ALA A 75 -11.42 -2.73 -24.08
N ALA A 76 -11.12 -1.78 -24.97
CA ALA A 76 -11.08 -0.36 -24.66
C ALA A 76 -12.48 0.16 -24.30
N ALA A 77 -13.50 -0.13 -25.12
CA ALA A 77 -14.90 0.21 -24.83
C ALA A 77 -15.41 -0.47 -23.55
N GLY A 78 -15.03 -1.73 -23.35
CA GLY A 78 -15.34 -2.50 -22.14
C GLY A 78 -14.66 -2.00 -20.86
N SER A 79 -13.70 -1.06 -20.96
CA SER A 79 -13.06 -0.43 -19.81
C SER A 79 -13.94 0.64 -19.15
N GLN A 80 -15.00 1.12 -19.81
CA GLN A 80 -15.95 2.10 -19.25
C GLN A 80 -15.26 3.35 -18.67
N SER A 81 -14.26 3.87 -19.38
CA SER A 81 -13.61 5.13 -19.01
C SER A 81 -14.43 6.33 -19.49
N ASP A 82 -14.23 7.49 -18.86
CA ASP A 82 -14.84 8.76 -19.28
C ASP A 82 -14.27 9.34 -20.60
N GLN A 83 -13.37 8.63 -21.29
CA GLN A 83 -12.87 9.05 -22.59
C GLN A 83 -13.87 8.74 -23.71
N ASP A 84 -13.97 9.65 -24.69
CA ASP A 84 -14.74 9.40 -25.91
C ASP A 84 -14.07 8.31 -26.76
N MET A 85 -14.82 7.25 -27.04
CA MET A 85 -14.33 6.13 -27.84
C MET A 85 -14.10 6.51 -29.30
N ARG A 86 -14.82 7.50 -29.82
CA ARG A 86 -14.63 7.99 -31.20
C ARG A 86 -13.27 8.66 -31.35
N ASP A 87 -12.93 9.56 -30.44
CA ASP A 87 -11.61 10.21 -30.40
C ASP A 87 -10.49 9.19 -30.17
N TRP A 88 -10.73 8.21 -29.29
CA TRP A 88 -9.77 7.13 -29.04
C TRP A 88 -9.52 6.29 -30.31
N CYS A 89 -10.58 5.87 -31.01
CA CYS A 89 -10.46 5.09 -32.24
C CYS A 89 -9.87 5.90 -33.39
N ALA A 90 -10.16 7.20 -33.49
CA ALA A 90 -9.57 8.06 -34.51
C ALA A 90 -8.03 8.07 -34.46
N TYR A 91 -7.45 7.89 -33.27
CA TYR A 91 -6.00 7.75 -33.11
C TYR A 91 -5.51 6.30 -33.23
N TRP A 92 -6.18 5.35 -32.56
CA TRP A 92 -5.66 3.98 -32.41
C TRP A 92 -6.12 2.99 -33.48
N ALA A 93 -7.28 3.21 -34.11
CA ALA A 93 -7.87 2.33 -35.12
C ALA A 93 -8.66 3.17 -36.15
N PRO A 94 -7.99 4.01 -36.97
CA PRO A 94 -8.66 4.91 -37.91
C PRO A 94 -9.44 4.20 -39.01
N TRP A 95 -9.15 2.91 -39.23
CA TRP A 95 -9.82 2.04 -40.20
C TRP A 95 -11.19 1.52 -39.73
N ILE A 96 -11.54 1.67 -38.44
CA ILE A 96 -12.80 1.13 -37.94
C ILE A 96 -14.00 1.89 -38.52
N SER A 97 -14.98 1.15 -39.03
CA SER A 97 -16.24 1.76 -39.48
C SER A 97 -17.00 2.36 -38.28
N PRO A 98 -17.62 3.55 -38.43
CA PRO A 98 -18.47 4.12 -37.40
C PRO A 98 -19.60 3.17 -36.93
N SER A 99 -20.13 2.34 -37.84
CA SER A 99 -21.19 1.37 -37.52
C SER A 99 -20.72 0.29 -36.53
N ASP A 100 -19.50 -0.21 -36.74
CA ASP A 100 -18.93 -1.28 -35.91
C ASP A 100 -18.54 -0.74 -34.54
N LEU A 101 -18.00 0.49 -34.53
CA LEU A 101 -17.73 1.21 -33.30
C LEU A 101 -19.01 1.40 -32.47
N ASP A 102 -20.10 1.86 -33.07
CA ASP A 102 -21.37 2.06 -32.38
C ASP A 102 -21.93 0.73 -31.83
N ALA A 103 -21.83 -0.36 -32.59
CA ALA A 103 -22.23 -1.69 -32.13
C ALA A 103 -21.42 -2.14 -30.89
N ILE A 104 -20.11 -1.88 -30.86
CA ILE A 104 -19.24 -2.20 -29.73
C ILE A 104 -19.56 -1.33 -28.50
N VAL A 105 -19.78 -0.04 -28.70
CA VAL A 105 -20.11 0.92 -27.63
C VAL A 105 -21.45 0.57 -27.00
N ILE A 106 -22.47 0.29 -27.80
CA ILE A 106 -23.80 -0.15 -27.32
C ILE A 106 -23.66 -1.45 -26.52
N ARG A 107 -22.95 -2.44 -27.05
CA ARG A 107 -22.72 -3.71 -26.33
C ARG A 107 -22.00 -3.49 -25.01
N SER A 108 -21.06 -2.56 -24.95
CA SER A 108 -20.28 -2.26 -23.75
C SER A 108 -21.07 -1.45 -22.71
N SER A 109 -21.96 -0.56 -23.15
CA SER A 109 -22.78 0.30 -22.28
C SER A 109 -23.89 -0.47 -21.56
N THR A 110 -24.41 -1.56 -22.16
CA THR A 110 -25.38 -2.43 -21.50
C THR A 110 -24.83 -3.13 -20.25
N ARG A 111 -23.50 -3.25 -20.13
CA ARG A 111 -22.86 -3.91 -18.98
C ARG A 111 -22.80 -2.97 -17.79
N LYS A 112 -23.36 -3.42 -16.67
CA LYS A 112 -23.29 -2.70 -15.38
C LYS A 112 -21.87 -2.57 -14.81
N ARG A 113 -20.95 -3.42 -15.25
CA ARG A 113 -19.57 -3.48 -14.75
C ARG A 113 -18.60 -3.64 -15.89
N MET A 114 -17.42 -3.06 -15.69
CA MET A 114 -16.24 -3.23 -16.53
C MET A 114 -15.91 -4.71 -16.74
N ILE A 115 -15.38 -5.06 -17.91
CA ILE A 115 -14.98 -6.44 -18.24
C ILE A 115 -14.02 -6.98 -17.17
N PRO A 116 -14.20 -8.23 -16.69
CA PRO A 116 -13.27 -8.85 -15.75
C PRO A 116 -11.83 -8.88 -16.30
N ALA A 117 -10.86 -8.72 -15.41
CA ALA A 117 -9.44 -8.61 -15.79
C ALA A 117 -8.94 -9.81 -16.62
N ASP A 118 -9.39 -11.01 -16.27
CA ASP A 118 -8.96 -12.25 -16.92
C ASP A 118 -9.70 -12.47 -18.25
N ASP A 119 -10.92 -11.95 -18.40
CA ASP A 119 -11.64 -11.94 -19.67
C ASP A 119 -10.97 -11.01 -20.67
N VAL A 120 -10.53 -9.82 -20.23
CA VAL A 120 -9.73 -8.91 -21.06
C VAL A 120 -8.41 -9.56 -21.45
N ALA A 121 -7.73 -10.25 -20.51
CA ALA A 121 -6.48 -10.92 -20.81
C ALA A 121 -6.65 -12.06 -21.83
N ARG A 122 -7.75 -12.82 -21.76
CA ARG A 122 -8.09 -13.84 -22.77
C ARG A 122 -8.41 -13.22 -24.12
N LEU A 123 -9.24 -12.18 -24.13
CA LEU A 123 -9.62 -11.45 -25.34
C LEU A 123 -8.39 -10.88 -26.07
N LEU A 124 -7.41 -10.37 -25.33
CA LEU A 124 -6.19 -9.77 -25.89
C LEU A 124 -5.00 -10.74 -25.97
N GLY A 125 -5.14 -12.00 -25.53
CA GLY A 125 -4.02 -12.96 -25.49
C GLY A 125 -2.84 -12.50 -24.64
N VAL A 126 -3.08 -11.91 -23.47
CA VAL A 126 -2.03 -11.43 -22.57
C VAL A 126 -1.52 -12.56 -21.68
N THR A 127 -0.29 -13.00 -21.89
CA THR A 127 0.39 -13.99 -21.06
C THR A 127 0.93 -13.39 -19.76
N PHE A 128 1.28 -14.23 -18.79
CA PHE A 128 1.83 -13.79 -17.51
C PHE A 128 3.20 -13.16 -17.66
N GLU A 129 3.98 -13.62 -18.64
CA GLU A 129 5.25 -13.02 -19.03
C GLU A 129 5.04 -11.58 -19.49
N LEU A 130 4.16 -11.37 -20.49
CA LEU A 130 3.86 -10.05 -21.03
C LEU A 130 3.29 -9.11 -19.96
N ARG A 131 2.40 -9.65 -19.12
CA ARG A 131 1.84 -8.93 -17.96
C ARG A 131 2.94 -8.46 -17.00
N SER A 132 3.95 -9.28 -16.79
CA SER A 132 5.08 -8.97 -15.89
C SER A 132 6.04 -7.96 -16.53
N LEU A 133 6.32 -8.10 -17.83
CA LEU A 133 7.17 -7.22 -18.62
C LEU A 133 6.62 -5.79 -18.66
N LEU A 134 5.33 -5.64 -18.97
CA LEU A 134 4.66 -4.33 -19.05
C LEU A 134 4.10 -3.85 -17.69
N THR A 135 4.31 -4.62 -16.62
CA THR A 135 3.87 -4.30 -15.26
C THR A 135 2.38 -3.99 -15.10
N PHE A 136 1.52 -4.72 -15.82
CA PHE A 136 0.08 -4.51 -15.75
C PHE A 136 -0.48 -4.76 -14.35
N LYS A 137 -1.42 -3.90 -13.95
CA LYS A 137 -2.12 -3.91 -12.67
C LYS A 137 -3.57 -4.33 -12.84
N THR A 138 -4.25 -3.84 -13.88
CA THR A 138 -5.70 -4.07 -14.07
C THR A 138 -6.02 -5.24 -15.00
N ILE A 139 -5.12 -5.59 -15.93
CA ILE A 139 -5.28 -6.72 -16.85
C ILE A 139 -4.75 -8.02 -16.21
N GLY A 140 -5.47 -9.11 -16.46
CA GLY A 140 -5.14 -10.46 -16.02
C GLY A 140 -4.00 -11.11 -16.80
N ALA A 141 -3.93 -12.44 -16.74
CA ALA A 141 -3.11 -13.26 -17.63
C ALA A 141 -3.97 -14.45 -18.10
N CYS A 142 -3.79 -14.90 -19.35
CA CYS A 142 -4.58 -15.99 -19.93
C CYS A 142 -4.03 -17.39 -19.64
N ASP A 143 -2.72 -17.52 -19.44
CA ASP A 143 -1.94 -18.75 -19.25
C ASP A 143 -1.82 -19.18 -17.78
N VAL A 144 -2.01 -18.26 -16.84
CA VAL A 144 -1.85 -18.52 -15.40
C VAL A 144 -3.09 -18.11 -14.64
N SER A 145 -3.58 -19.00 -13.77
CA SER A 145 -4.76 -18.74 -12.95
C SER A 145 -4.53 -17.58 -11.96
N LYS A 146 -5.61 -16.97 -11.49
CA LYS A 146 -5.54 -15.93 -10.46
C LYS A 146 -4.87 -16.42 -9.18
N ALA A 147 -5.10 -17.66 -8.77
CA ALA A 147 -4.53 -18.25 -7.56
C ALA A 147 -3.01 -18.42 -7.68
N GLU A 148 -2.53 -18.95 -8.81
CA GLU A 148 -1.09 -19.10 -9.08
C GLU A 148 -0.39 -17.75 -9.15
N ARG A 149 -0.98 -16.74 -9.80
CA ARG A 149 -0.43 -15.38 -9.81
C ARG A 149 -0.27 -14.80 -8.40
N GLN A 150 -1.25 -15.04 -7.51
CA GLN A 150 -1.15 -14.60 -6.12
C GLN A 150 -0.06 -15.36 -5.35
N ARG A 151 0.11 -16.66 -5.59
CA ARG A 151 1.21 -17.46 -5.01
C ARG A 151 2.56 -16.90 -5.45
N LEU A 152 2.77 -16.70 -6.75
CA LEU A 152 4.01 -16.11 -7.29
C LEU A 152 4.28 -14.72 -6.72
N ALA A 153 3.25 -13.88 -6.58
CA ALA A 153 3.40 -12.56 -5.96
C ALA A 153 3.81 -12.65 -4.47
N LYS A 154 3.25 -13.59 -3.71
CA LYS A 154 3.63 -13.85 -2.32
C LYS A 154 5.07 -14.33 -2.22
N ASP A 155 5.48 -15.25 -3.09
CA ASP A 155 6.85 -15.79 -3.06
C ASP A 155 7.89 -14.72 -3.44
N ARG A 156 7.63 -13.90 -4.47
CA ARG A 156 8.46 -12.73 -4.79
C ARG A 156 8.52 -11.70 -3.65
N LYS A 157 7.42 -11.51 -2.92
CA LYS A 157 7.41 -10.63 -1.74
C LYS A 157 8.28 -11.21 -0.63
N ARG A 158 8.12 -12.50 -0.31
CA ARG A 158 8.92 -13.20 0.70
C ARG A 158 10.41 -13.09 0.38
N GLU A 159 10.79 -13.29 -0.88
CA GLU A 159 12.20 -13.19 -1.28
C GLU A 159 12.75 -11.77 -1.12
N ARG A 160 11.99 -10.75 -1.56
CA ARG A 160 12.39 -9.35 -1.32
C ARG A 160 12.50 -9.01 0.16
N ASP A 161 11.61 -9.54 0.99
CA ASP A 161 11.63 -9.30 2.44
C ASP A 161 12.83 -10.01 3.10
N ARG A 162 13.19 -11.22 2.65
CA ARG A 162 14.42 -11.92 3.07
C ARG A 162 15.66 -11.12 2.72
N LEU A 163 15.76 -10.65 1.47
CA LEU A 163 16.89 -9.84 1.00
C LEU A 163 16.99 -8.54 1.80
N ARG A 164 15.89 -7.81 1.98
CA ARG A 164 15.85 -6.60 2.81
C ARG A 164 16.31 -6.87 4.25
N ALA A 165 15.86 -7.97 4.85
CA ALA A 165 16.29 -8.34 6.20
C ALA A 165 17.78 -8.69 6.25
N ALA A 166 18.31 -9.40 5.24
CA ALA A 166 19.74 -9.69 5.13
C ALA A 166 20.57 -8.42 4.98
N THR A 167 20.19 -7.52 4.07
CA THR A 167 20.85 -6.21 3.90
C THR A 167 20.80 -5.38 5.17
N LYS A 168 19.67 -5.35 5.87
CA LYS A 168 19.54 -4.65 7.16
C LYS A 168 20.47 -5.25 8.22
N ARG A 169 20.62 -6.58 8.26
CA ARG A 169 21.54 -7.26 9.18
C ARG A 169 23.01 -6.99 8.84
N SER A 170 23.37 -6.89 7.57
CA SER A 170 24.76 -6.62 7.15
C SER A 170 25.14 -5.15 7.32
N GLN A 171 24.21 -4.22 7.12
CA GLN A 171 24.43 -2.78 7.30
C GLN A 171 24.50 -2.39 8.79
N ASN A 172 23.75 -3.08 9.65
CA ASN A 172 23.91 -2.94 11.08
C ASN A 172 25.21 -3.63 11.50
N VAL A 173 26.28 -2.86 11.67
CA VAL A 173 27.48 -3.33 12.34
C VAL A 173 27.07 -3.83 13.72
N ARG A 174 27.02 -5.16 13.89
CA ARG A 174 26.83 -5.75 15.21
C ARG A 174 28.08 -5.38 16.00
N MET A 175 27.93 -4.52 17.00
CA MET A 175 29.02 -4.26 17.94
C MET A 175 29.44 -5.60 18.54
N ASP A 176 30.74 -5.87 18.53
CA ASP A 176 31.27 -7.06 19.18
C ASP A 176 30.87 -7.08 20.66
N ARG A 177 30.68 -8.28 21.21
CA ARG A 177 30.22 -8.46 22.59
C ARG A 177 31.15 -7.76 23.58
N ALA A 178 32.47 -7.80 23.36
CA ALA A 178 33.43 -7.12 24.23
C ALA A 178 33.24 -5.60 24.18
N SER A 179 32.96 -5.04 23.01
CA SER A 179 32.71 -3.61 22.82
C SER A 179 31.37 -3.17 23.44
N TYR A 180 30.35 -4.02 23.38
CA TYR A 180 29.06 -3.80 24.05
C TYR A 180 29.22 -3.83 25.58
N GLU A 181 29.91 -4.83 26.12
CA GLU A 181 30.13 -4.99 27.56
C GLU A 181 31.04 -3.90 28.13
N ALA A 182 32.04 -3.44 27.37
CA ALA A 182 32.90 -2.32 27.73
C ALA A 182 32.12 -1.01 27.93
N ASN A 183 31.09 -0.77 27.11
CA ASN A 183 30.22 0.40 27.20
C ASN A 183 28.98 0.17 28.09
N SER A 184 28.86 -1.00 28.73
CA SER A 184 27.72 -1.29 29.60
C SER A 184 27.75 -0.41 30.84
N ALA A 185 26.57 0.01 31.31
CA ALA A 185 26.43 0.80 32.52
C ALA A 185 27.01 0.08 33.76
N GLU A 186 27.02 -1.25 33.77
CA GLU A 186 27.66 -2.05 34.82
C GLU A 186 29.18 -1.90 34.87
N ARG A 187 29.81 -1.72 33.71
CA ARG A 187 31.25 -1.55 33.61
C ARG A 187 31.68 -0.10 33.78
N LEU A 188 30.90 0.85 33.25
CA LEU A 188 31.15 2.28 33.39
C LEU A 188 30.78 2.83 34.78
N ARG A 189 29.93 2.10 35.53
CA ARG A 189 29.46 2.44 36.89
C ARG A 189 29.15 3.94 37.09
N PRO A 190 28.32 4.54 36.24
CA PRO A 190 28.05 5.98 36.27
C PRO A 190 27.48 6.47 37.61
N TRP A 191 26.83 5.60 38.39
CA TRP A 191 26.34 5.91 39.73
C TRP A 191 27.44 6.23 40.74
N GLU A 192 28.65 5.69 40.56
CA GLU A 192 29.80 6.05 41.42
C GLU A 192 30.19 7.51 41.18
N ALA A 193 30.17 7.97 39.92
CA ALA A 193 30.45 9.36 39.56
C ALA A 193 29.34 10.32 40.03
N GLU A 194 28.08 9.89 40.01
CA GLU A 194 26.94 10.66 40.54
C GLU A 194 26.84 10.62 42.08
N GLY A 195 27.64 9.78 42.76
CA GLY A 195 27.61 9.62 44.22
C GLY A 195 26.32 8.96 44.75
N ILE A 196 25.62 8.21 43.89
CA ILE A 196 24.32 7.59 44.19
C ILE A 196 24.47 6.06 44.19
N SER A 197 23.63 5.34 44.95
CA SER A 197 23.69 3.87 44.93
C SER A 197 23.27 3.29 43.56
N ARG A 198 23.89 2.19 43.13
CA ARG A 198 23.52 1.44 41.91
C ARG A 198 22.02 1.21 41.79
N ARG A 199 21.39 0.76 42.87
CA ARG A 199 19.94 0.47 42.93
C ARG A 199 19.13 1.74 42.67
N THR A 200 19.52 2.86 43.28
CA THR A 200 18.85 4.15 43.09
C THR A 200 19.03 4.65 41.66
N TRP A 201 20.22 4.54 41.08
CA TRP A 201 20.50 4.97 39.70
C TRP A 201 19.63 4.26 38.66
N TYR A 202 19.51 2.92 38.74
CA TYR A 202 18.60 2.17 37.86
C TYR A 202 17.12 2.48 38.13
N ARG A 203 16.73 2.73 39.40
CA ARG A 203 15.35 3.11 39.73
C ARG A 203 14.98 4.46 39.13
N CYS A 204 15.87 5.44 39.17
CA CYS A 204 15.64 6.77 38.58
C CYS A 204 15.49 6.72 37.05
N ARG A 205 16.13 5.77 36.36
CA ARG A 205 16.02 5.60 34.90
C ARG A 205 14.92 4.63 34.45
N GLY A 206 14.62 3.59 35.22
CA GLY A 206 13.50 2.67 34.95
C GLY A 206 12.13 3.30 35.17
N THR A 207 12.09 4.47 35.80
CA THR A 207 10.88 5.27 36.07
C THR A 207 10.88 6.58 35.27
N SER A 208 11.44 6.59 34.06
CA SER A 208 11.13 7.67 33.13
C SER A 208 9.63 7.58 32.83
N ALA A 209 8.86 8.63 33.16
CA ALA A 209 7.46 8.71 32.78
C ALA A 209 7.36 8.36 31.29
N SER A 210 6.70 7.24 30.97
CA SER A 210 6.46 6.85 29.60
C SER A 210 5.80 8.03 28.92
N GLN A 211 6.48 8.64 27.95
CA GLN A 211 5.92 9.74 27.19
C GLN A 211 4.66 9.19 26.51
N ILE A 212 3.48 9.53 27.03
CA ILE A 212 2.22 9.27 26.36
C ILE A 212 2.23 10.21 25.16
N VAL A 213 2.75 9.72 24.03
CA VAL A 213 2.62 10.42 22.77
C VAL A 213 1.15 10.28 22.39
N LEU A 214 0.35 11.29 22.70
CA LEU A 214 -1.02 11.41 22.22
C LEU A 214 -0.97 11.51 20.70
N ASN A 215 -1.07 10.36 20.03
CA ASN A 215 -1.09 10.30 18.58
C ASN A 215 -2.52 10.59 18.11
N MET A 216 -2.92 11.86 18.13
CA MET A 216 -4.27 12.32 17.75
C MET A 216 -4.61 12.15 16.25
N LYS A 217 -3.77 11.45 15.47
CA LYS A 217 -3.99 11.24 14.04
C LYS A 217 -4.95 10.09 13.71
N GLY A 218 -5.41 9.33 14.70
CA GLY A 218 -6.34 8.21 14.52
C GLY A 218 -7.59 8.25 15.40
N ASP A 219 -7.63 9.10 16.42
CA ASP A 219 -8.77 9.20 17.31
C ASP A 219 -9.86 10.03 16.61
N THR A 220 -10.87 9.34 16.09
CA THR A 220 -12.11 9.99 15.66
C THR A 220 -12.83 10.45 16.93
N PRO A 221 -12.98 11.76 17.18
CA PRO A 221 -13.74 12.21 18.33
C PRO A 221 -15.18 11.69 18.20
N VAL A 222 -15.62 10.92 19.19
CA VAL A 222 -17.02 10.53 19.31
C VAL A 222 -17.82 11.83 19.42
N PRO A 223 -18.88 12.04 18.61
CA PRO A 223 -19.73 13.22 18.77
C PRO A 223 -20.22 13.28 20.21
N ASN A 224 -20.03 14.42 20.86
CA ASN A 224 -20.58 14.64 22.19
C ASN A 224 -22.11 14.59 22.06
N VAL A 225 -22.72 13.45 22.40
CA VAL A 225 -24.17 13.32 22.39
C VAL A 225 -24.65 13.89 23.72
N ASP A 226 -24.98 15.16 23.72
CA ASP A 226 -25.69 15.82 24.82
C ASP A 226 -27.04 15.10 25.00
N GLY A 227 -27.10 14.13 25.91
CA GLY A 227 -28.30 13.32 26.11
C GLY A 227 -28.17 12.06 26.96
N PHE A 228 -26.97 11.69 27.42
CA PHE A 228 -26.88 10.61 28.41
C PHE A 228 -27.33 11.11 29.80
N PRO A 229 -28.28 10.41 30.47
CA PRO A 229 -28.69 10.79 31.81
C PRO A 229 -27.50 10.69 32.77
N PRO A 230 -27.38 11.61 33.75
CA PRO A 230 -26.27 11.58 34.69
C PRO A 230 -26.26 10.24 35.44
N THR A 231 -25.09 9.60 35.49
CA THR A 231 -24.82 8.47 36.35
C THR A 231 -25.22 8.83 37.79
N PRO A 232 -25.96 7.97 38.51
CA PRO A 232 -26.33 8.24 39.89
C PRO A 232 -25.08 8.37 40.76
N PRO A 233 -25.09 9.23 41.79
CA PRO A 233 -23.95 9.42 42.66
C PRO A 233 -23.62 8.10 43.37
N HIS A 234 -22.37 7.66 43.24
CA HIS A 234 -21.83 6.62 44.11
C HIS A 234 -21.87 7.15 45.54
N SER A 235 -22.66 6.49 46.39
CA SER A 235 -22.75 6.78 47.82
C SER A 235 -21.39 6.55 48.46
N GLU A 236 -20.81 7.63 48.98
CA GLU A 236 -19.66 7.62 49.88
C GLU A 236 -20.06 6.86 51.15
N HIS A 237 -19.61 5.60 51.25
CA HIS A 237 -19.57 4.91 52.53
C HIS A 237 -18.17 5.07 53.10
N ASP A 238 -18.04 6.06 53.97
CA ASP A 238 -16.92 6.21 54.88
C ASP A 238 -16.82 5.00 55.82
N GLY A 239 -15.58 4.50 55.97
CA GLY A 239 -15.02 4.04 57.23
C GLY A 239 -15.58 2.78 57.87
N ALA A 240 -14.95 1.64 57.61
CA ALA A 240 -14.77 0.61 58.64
C ALA A 240 -13.48 -0.18 58.42
N MET A 241 -12.52 0.01 59.33
CA MET A 241 -11.47 -0.96 59.60
C MET A 241 -12.07 -2.35 59.84
N ARG A 242 -11.40 -3.40 59.33
CA ARG A 242 -11.25 -4.66 60.06
C ARG A 242 -10.10 -5.51 59.52
N GLU A 243 -9.38 -6.06 60.47
CA GLU A 243 -8.23 -6.95 60.37
C GLU A 243 -8.57 -8.31 59.76
N ALA A 244 -7.50 -8.94 59.25
CA ALA A 244 -7.16 -10.36 59.35
C ALA A 244 -7.88 -11.43 58.51
N CYS A 245 -7.03 -12.42 58.18
CA CYS A 245 -7.31 -13.84 57.90
C CYS A 245 -7.61 -14.26 56.45
N GLY A 246 -6.52 -14.68 55.78
CA GLY A 246 -6.33 -16.01 55.18
C GLY A 246 -7.48 -16.70 54.46
N ALA A 247 -7.31 -16.94 53.16
CA ALA A 247 -7.91 -18.08 52.50
C ALA A 247 -7.01 -18.57 51.35
N ARG A 248 -6.56 -19.82 51.49
CA ARG A 248 -5.92 -20.63 50.45
C ARG A 248 -6.92 -20.83 49.30
N GLY A 249 -6.54 -20.44 48.09
CA GLY A 249 -7.25 -20.80 46.86
C GLY A 249 -6.44 -21.82 46.08
N SER A 250 -6.73 -23.10 46.32
CA SER A 250 -6.25 -24.23 45.54
C SER A 250 -6.89 -24.24 44.15
N GLY A 251 -6.12 -23.82 43.13
CA GLY A 251 -6.45 -23.99 41.72
C GLY A 251 -5.54 -25.07 41.13
N SER A 252 -6.04 -26.30 41.10
CA SER A 252 -5.42 -27.44 40.43
C SER A 252 -5.44 -27.23 38.91
N VAL A 253 -4.29 -26.90 38.33
CA VAL A 253 -4.03 -27.10 36.89
C VAL A 253 -2.70 -27.81 36.76
N THR A 254 -2.77 -29.04 36.28
CA THR A 254 -1.66 -29.89 35.89
C THR A 254 -0.79 -29.20 34.83
N PRO A 255 0.54 -29.06 35.03
CA PRO A 255 1.41 -28.52 34.00
C PRO A 255 1.58 -29.54 32.87
N ALA A 256 1.38 -29.04 31.65
CA ALA A 256 1.53 -29.75 30.40
C ALA A 256 2.90 -30.44 30.27
N GLY A 257 2.87 -31.61 29.65
CA GLY A 257 3.99 -32.55 29.53
C GLY A 257 5.27 -31.96 28.97
N LEU A 258 6.35 -32.37 29.61
CA LEU A 258 7.73 -32.35 29.13
C LEU A 258 7.80 -32.88 27.69
N GLN A 259 8.02 -31.99 26.73
CA GLN A 259 8.53 -32.37 25.41
C GLN A 259 10.01 -32.73 25.59
N GLY A 260 10.31 -34.02 25.47
CA GLY A 260 11.68 -34.52 25.38
C GLY A 260 12.37 -33.91 24.17
N ALA A 261 13.46 -33.19 24.42
CA ALA A 261 14.43 -32.85 23.39
C ALA A 261 15.17 -34.14 23.03
N GLU A 262 15.01 -34.60 21.79
CA GLU A 262 15.87 -35.66 21.26
C GLU A 262 17.33 -35.15 21.17
N PRO A 263 18.32 -35.94 21.61
CA PRO A 263 19.71 -35.55 21.58
C PRO A 263 20.24 -35.53 20.14
N HIS A 264 20.84 -34.40 19.76
CA HIS A 264 21.63 -34.26 18.55
C HIS A 264 22.79 -35.26 18.57
N GLY A 265 22.87 -36.10 17.54
CA GLY A 265 23.99 -37.00 17.31
C GLY A 265 25.29 -36.24 17.16
N THR A 266 26.18 -36.41 18.14
CA THR A 266 27.62 -36.17 18.06
C THR A 266 28.22 -37.18 17.09
N GLY A 267 28.60 -36.71 15.91
CA GLY A 267 29.55 -37.41 15.07
C GLY A 267 30.96 -36.89 15.37
N ASP A 268 31.71 -37.68 16.13
CA ASP A 268 33.18 -37.66 16.20
C ASP A 268 33.59 -39.15 16.16
N CYS A 269 34.25 -39.60 15.08
CA CYS A 269 35.71 -39.74 14.98
C CYS A 269 36.26 -40.83 15.91
N GLU A 270 36.66 -41.97 15.33
CA GLU A 270 37.87 -42.78 15.60
C GLU A 270 37.78 -44.06 14.73
N GLU A 271 38.58 -44.22 13.68
CA GLU A 271 39.95 -44.77 13.64
C GLU A 271 40.08 -46.23 14.13
N ALA A 272 40.52 -47.12 13.22
CA ALA A 272 41.46 -48.24 13.40
C ALA A 272 41.01 -49.56 12.74
N ALA A 273 41.57 -49.83 11.55
CA ALA A 273 42.26 -51.07 11.13
C ALA A 273 42.45 -51.09 9.60
#